data_AF-A0A1Q7IZ93-F1
#
_entry.id   AF-A0A1Q7IZ93-F1
#
_cell.length_a   1.000
_cell.length_b   1.000
_cell.length_c   1.000
_cell.angle_alpha   90.00
_cell.angle_beta   90.00
_cell.angle_gamma   90.00
#
_symmetry.space_group_name_H-M   'P 1'
#
loop_
_entity.id
_entity.type
_entity.pdbx_description
1 polymer ?
#
loop_
_entity_poly.entity_id
_entity_poly.type
_entity_poly.pdbx_seq_one_letter_code
_entity_poly.pdbx_strand_id
1 'polypeptide(L)'
;MSKGFVVWFTGLSGAGKSTIAGALQAELARRGRHAELLDGDEVRTHLSKGLGFSKEDRDTNIRRIGYVARLVARSGGVGITAAISPYRDVRDELRVQTPGFVEVYMRCPIETLTERDTKGLYRKALAGEIANFTGVSDPYEEPLHPEVVCDTASETPGESLAKITAALERLGHLARHVVERLPEGDELHALRAEARTLPRLEVGQRELSDLYMLATGGLAPLDSFMGAEDYESVVSRGRLAGGQPFTIPIVLRAASAPAADRIALFIGDQPVGILDVTGAYLTDNDAEAVGVYGTTDEAHPGVRVLKDSGPWAIAGRVVALAHAASGFPEYDLTPAQVRATKSARGWSTMVGFQTRNPVHRAHEYLQKVALETVDGLLLHPLVGETKSDDIPAAVRMSCYEELLRGYFPPERVLLSTNPAWMRYAGPKEAVFHAIVRRNYGCTHFIVGRDHAGVGSYYDTYAAHRIFDEYEPGELGIEILRFEHTFYCTACGGMASSRTCPHPADLHRTLSGTAVRKLLAEGKDLPIEFTRPEVAKVLRDAANEEATA
;
A
#
# COMPACT_ATOMS: atom_id res chain seq x y z
N MET A 1 5.96 -24.43 7.45
CA MET A 1 7.33 -24.13 6.98
C MET A 1 7.26 -22.98 5.98
N SER A 2 8.12 -21.98 6.09
CA SER A 2 8.15 -20.88 5.13
C SER A 2 8.61 -21.38 3.76
N LYS A 3 7.87 -21.07 2.69
CA LYS A 3 8.26 -21.43 1.32
C LYS A 3 9.57 -20.73 0.94
N GLY A 4 10.56 -21.47 0.46
CA GLY A 4 11.79 -20.90 -0.07
C GLY A 4 11.60 -20.34 -1.48
N PHE A 5 12.53 -19.48 -1.91
CA PHE A 5 12.49 -18.79 -3.21
C PHE A 5 13.91 -18.39 -3.65
N VAL A 6 14.05 -17.94 -4.90
CA VAL A 6 15.35 -17.51 -5.46
C VAL A 6 15.25 -16.05 -5.91
N VAL A 7 16.23 -15.24 -5.52
CA VAL A 7 16.41 -13.87 -6.03
C VAL A 7 17.61 -13.86 -6.95
N TRP A 8 17.33 -13.68 -8.24
CA TRP A 8 18.32 -13.79 -9.29
C TRP A 8 18.76 -12.42 -9.80
N PHE A 9 19.90 -11.91 -9.32
CA PHE A 9 20.47 -10.68 -9.86
C PHE A 9 21.20 -10.95 -11.17
N THR A 10 20.83 -10.19 -12.20
CA THR A 10 21.48 -10.20 -13.52
C THR A 10 21.83 -8.77 -13.95
N GLY A 11 22.91 -8.59 -14.70
CA GLY A 11 23.38 -7.27 -15.14
C GLY A 11 24.86 -7.24 -15.47
N LEU A 12 25.29 -6.18 -16.17
CA LEU A 12 26.69 -5.99 -16.56
C LEU A 12 27.64 -5.91 -15.35
N SER A 13 28.94 -6.13 -15.59
CA SER A 13 29.97 -6.01 -14.54
C SER A 13 29.94 -4.59 -13.94
N GLY A 14 30.00 -4.46 -12.61
CA GLY A 14 29.94 -3.16 -11.95
C GLY A 14 28.53 -2.55 -11.77
N ALA A 15 27.46 -3.19 -12.27
CA ALA A 15 26.08 -2.67 -12.16
C ALA A 15 25.47 -2.67 -10.75
N GLY A 16 26.23 -3.04 -9.71
CA GLY A 16 25.77 -3.00 -8.31
C GLY A 16 25.17 -4.30 -7.74
N LYS A 17 25.24 -5.41 -8.48
CA LYS A 17 24.68 -6.73 -8.06
C LYS A 17 25.12 -7.16 -6.65
N SER A 18 26.42 -7.32 -6.41
CA SER A 18 26.91 -7.84 -5.11
C SER A 18 26.60 -6.88 -3.95
N THR A 19 26.62 -5.56 -4.18
CA THR A 19 26.26 -4.55 -3.19
C THR A 19 24.82 -4.72 -2.71
N ILE A 20 23.87 -4.79 -3.65
CA ILE A 20 22.45 -4.88 -3.30
C ILE A 20 22.08 -6.30 -2.84
N ALA A 21 22.71 -7.34 -3.38
CA ALA A 21 22.53 -8.71 -2.91
C ALA A 21 22.95 -8.90 -1.46
N GLY A 22 24.08 -8.29 -1.03
CA GLY A 22 24.50 -8.30 0.37
C GLY A 22 23.53 -7.52 1.29
N ALA A 23 23.06 -6.35 0.85
CA ALA A 23 22.07 -5.58 1.60
C ALA A 23 20.73 -6.34 1.75
N LEU A 24 20.31 -7.05 0.69
CA LEU A 24 19.13 -7.93 0.72
C LEU A 24 19.32 -9.10 1.68
N GLN A 25 20.50 -9.73 1.71
CA GLN A 25 20.78 -10.82 2.63
C GLN A 25 20.62 -10.36 4.09
N ALA A 26 21.14 -9.18 4.43
CA ALA A 26 20.98 -8.58 5.76
C ALA A 26 19.51 -8.29 6.11
N GLU A 27 18.75 -7.73 5.16
CA GLU A 27 17.31 -7.46 5.36
C GLU A 27 16.49 -8.75 5.54
N LEU A 28 16.80 -9.80 4.76
CA LEU A 28 16.18 -11.11 4.91
C LEU A 28 16.48 -11.73 6.28
N ALA A 29 17.73 -11.64 6.75
CA ALA A 29 18.12 -12.09 8.08
C ALA A 29 17.37 -11.33 9.19
N ARG A 30 17.23 -10.00 9.06
CA ARG A 30 16.43 -9.17 9.99
C ARG A 30 14.97 -9.61 10.06
N ARG A 31 14.43 -10.13 8.96
CA ARG A 31 13.07 -10.71 8.87
C ARG A 31 12.99 -12.19 9.24
N GLY A 32 14.04 -12.75 9.85
CA GLY A 32 14.10 -14.15 10.27
C GLY A 32 14.15 -15.14 9.11
N ARG A 33 14.60 -14.72 7.92
CA ARG A 33 14.78 -15.60 6.76
C ARG A 33 16.25 -15.98 6.61
N HIS A 34 16.50 -17.28 6.51
CA HIS A 34 17.83 -17.80 6.15
C HIS A 34 18.07 -17.63 4.65
N ALA A 35 19.11 -16.88 4.29
CA ALA A 35 19.47 -16.57 2.91
C ALA A 35 20.95 -16.85 2.64
N GLU A 36 21.24 -17.50 1.53
CA GLU A 36 22.59 -17.84 1.08
C GLU A 36 22.94 -17.03 -0.17
N LEU A 37 24.07 -16.32 -0.15
CA LEU A 37 24.54 -15.53 -1.28
C LEU A 37 25.51 -16.36 -2.12
N LEU A 38 25.11 -16.63 -3.36
CA LEU A 38 25.89 -17.33 -4.37
C LEU A 38 26.51 -16.29 -5.31
N ASP A 39 27.65 -15.73 -4.91
CA ASP A 39 28.40 -14.78 -5.74
C ASP A 39 29.13 -15.53 -6.87
N GLY A 40 29.03 -15.01 -8.09
CA GLY A 40 29.59 -15.65 -9.27
C GLY A 40 31.12 -15.81 -9.23
N ASP A 41 31.84 -14.89 -8.58
CA ASP A 41 33.30 -14.96 -8.47
C ASP A 41 33.71 -16.04 -7.46
N GLU A 42 32.99 -16.17 -6.34
CA GLU A 42 33.22 -17.20 -5.32
C GLU A 42 32.85 -18.60 -5.82
N VAL A 43 31.68 -18.75 -6.46
CA VAL A 43 31.25 -20.05 -7.00
C VAL A 43 32.26 -20.59 -8.04
N ARG A 44 32.93 -19.70 -8.78
CA ARG A 44 33.97 -20.07 -9.75
C ARG A 44 35.22 -20.69 -9.15
N THR A 45 35.58 -20.34 -7.92
CA THR A 45 36.78 -20.92 -7.28
C THR A 45 36.54 -22.35 -6.78
N HIS A 46 35.28 -22.72 -6.54
CA HIS A 46 34.89 -24.02 -5.98
C HIS A 46 34.15 -24.91 -6.98
N LEU A 47 32.93 -24.55 -7.38
CA LEU A 47 32.02 -25.42 -8.14
C LEU A 47 32.26 -25.34 -9.65
N SER A 48 32.90 -24.27 -10.11
CA SER A 48 33.17 -24.03 -11.53
C SER A 48 34.67 -23.91 -11.84
N LYS A 49 35.51 -24.49 -10.98
CA LYS A 49 36.95 -24.55 -11.18
C LYS A 49 37.26 -25.28 -12.50
N GLY A 50 38.04 -24.62 -13.36
CA GLY A 50 38.42 -25.15 -14.69
C GLY A 50 37.53 -24.68 -15.85
N LEU A 51 36.41 -23.98 -15.60
CA LEU A 51 35.65 -23.33 -16.67
C LEU A 51 36.34 -22.04 -17.11
N GLY A 52 36.47 -21.85 -18.43
CA GLY A 52 36.95 -20.63 -19.07
C GLY A 52 35.87 -19.57 -19.20
N PHE A 53 35.98 -18.76 -20.26
CA PHE A 53 35.07 -17.63 -20.54
C PHE A 53 34.33 -17.75 -21.87
N SER A 54 34.32 -18.95 -22.47
CA SER A 54 33.45 -19.23 -23.63
C SER A 54 31.97 -19.13 -23.23
N LYS A 55 31.09 -19.00 -24.23
CA LYS A 55 29.64 -19.03 -24.01
C LYS A 55 29.21 -20.31 -23.26
N GLU A 56 29.70 -21.46 -23.69
CA GLU A 56 29.34 -22.77 -23.10
C GLU A 56 29.82 -22.89 -21.64
N ASP A 57 31.02 -22.39 -21.34
CA ASP A 57 31.55 -22.37 -19.97
C ASP A 57 30.75 -21.42 -19.07
N ARG A 58 30.33 -20.27 -19.60
CA ARG A 58 29.46 -19.31 -18.90
C ARG A 58 28.10 -19.91 -18.62
N ASP A 59 27.47 -20.49 -19.63
CA ASP A 59 26.17 -21.15 -19.51
C ASP A 59 26.23 -22.27 -18.46
N THR A 60 27.30 -23.07 -18.49
CA THR A 60 27.54 -24.13 -17.50
C THR A 60 27.71 -23.57 -16.08
N ASN A 61 28.48 -22.49 -15.92
CA ASN A 61 28.63 -21.82 -14.63
C ASN A 61 27.29 -21.31 -14.09
N ILE A 62 26.49 -20.67 -14.93
CA ILE A 62 25.16 -20.16 -14.56
C ILE A 62 24.21 -21.29 -14.17
N ARG A 63 24.20 -22.41 -14.91
CA ARG A 63 23.41 -23.60 -14.54
C ARG A 63 23.83 -24.19 -13.19
N ARG A 64 25.12 -24.22 -12.88
CA ARG A 64 25.63 -24.69 -11.58
C ARG A 64 25.18 -23.78 -10.43
N ILE A 65 25.27 -22.46 -10.61
CA ILE A 65 24.75 -21.49 -9.63
C ILE A 65 23.24 -21.71 -9.43
N GLY A 66 22.47 -21.82 -10.52
CA GLY A 66 21.03 -22.06 -10.48
C GLY A 66 20.65 -23.37 -9.78
N TYR A 67 21.40 -24.44 -10.00
CA TYR A 67 21.20 -25.71 -9.31
C TYR A 67 21.32 -25.56 -7.78
N VAL A 68 22.38 -24.89 -7.30
CA VAL A 68 22.59 -24.67 -5.86
C VAL A 68 21.53 -23.74 -5.28
N ALA A 69 21.22 -22.63 -5.97
CA ALA A 69 20.16 -21.69 -5.56
C ALA A 69 18.82 -22.42 -5.37
N ARG A 70 18.49 -23.30 -6.32
CA ARG A 70 17.27 -24.14 -6.25
C ARG A 70 17.30 -25.10 -5.06
N LEU A 71 18.44 -25.70 -4.72
CA LEU A 71 18.56 -26.57 -3.55
C LEU A 71 18.33 -25.81 -2.24
N VAL A 72 18.86 -24.59 -2.12
CA VAL A 72 18.60 -23.70 -0.97
C VAL A 72 17.10 -23.39 -0.87
N ALA A 73 16.48 -22.98 -1.97
CA ALA A 73 15.04 -22.66 -2.01
C ALA A 73 14.16 -23.88 -1.67
N ARG A 74 14.49 -25.06 -2.20
CA ARG A 74 13.76 -26.32 -1.90
C ARG A 74 13.86 -26.72 -0.43
N SER A 75 14.89 -26.26 0.28
CA SER A 75 15.09 -26.51 1.71
C SER A 75 14.38 -25.46 2.60
N GLY A 76 13.60 -24.54 2.01
CA GLY A 76 12.88 -23.47 2.72
C GLY A 76 13.68 -22.17 2.90
N GLY A 77 14.95 -22.15 2.49
CA GLY A 77 15.82 -20.97 2.51
C GLY A 77 15.60 -20.04 1.32
N VAL A 78 16.39 -18.97 1.24
CA VAL A 78 16.42 -18.03 0.11
C VAL A 78 17.76 -18.15 -0.60
N GLY A 79 17.74 -18.55 -1.87
CA GLY A 79 18.95 -18.52 -2.71
C GLY A 79 19.08 -17.14 -3.35
N ILE A 80 20.11 -16.37 -2.99
CA ILE A 80 20.43 -15.10 -3.64
C ILE A 80 21.58 -15.33 -4.60
N THR A 81 21.46 -14.94 -5.86
CA THR A 81 22.55 -15.11 -6.84
C THR A 81 23.02 -13.76 -7.34
N ALA A 82 24.33 -13.53 -7.36
CA ALA A 82 24.94 -12.33 -7.93
C ALA A 82 25.89 -12.71 -9.06
N ALA A 83 25.35 -12.86 -10.27
CA ALA A 83 26.12 -13.24 -11.47
C ALA A 83 25.80 -12.32 -12.64
N ILE A 84 26.68 -12.25 -13.65
CA ILE A 84 26.37 -11.47 -14.86
C ILE A 84 25.23 -12.13 -15.63
N SER A 85 25.23 -13.47 -15.74
CA SER A 85 24.23 -14.28 -16.46
C SER A 85 23.76 -13.67 -17.78
N PRO A 86 24.64 -13.49 -18.78
CA PRO A 86 24.40 -12.59 -19.91
C PRO A 86 23.31 -13.03 -20.88
N TYR A 87 23.09 -14.34 -21.07
CA TYR A 87 22.17 -14.85 -22.08
C TYR A 87 20.80 -15.18 -21.48
N ARG A 88 19.71 -14.78 -22.15
CA ARG A 88 18.34 -14.98 -21.66
C ARG A 88 17.98 -16.44 -21.55
N ASP A 89 18.33 -17.26 -22.54
CA ASP A 89 17.95 -18.67 -22.62
C ASP A 89 18.22 -19.44 -21.32
N VAL A 90 19.38 -19.22 -20.70
CA VAL A 90 19.76 -19.91 -19.45
C VAL A 90 19.00 -19.34 -18.25
N ARG A 91 18.72 -18.03 -18.22
CA ARG A 91 17.90 -17.43 -17.15
C ARG A 91 16.46 -17.93 -17.23
N ASP A 92 15.90 -18.02 -18.42
CA ASP A 92 14.55 -18.53 -18.68
C ASP A 92 14.45 -20.04 -18.37
N GLU A 93 15.48 -20.82 -18.73
CA GLU A 93 15.62 -22.22 -18.34
C GLU A 93 15.53 -22.38 -16.81
N LEU A 94 16.31 -21.58 -16.06
CA LEU A 94 16.35 -21.62 -14.59
C LEU A 94 15.04 -21.14 -13.96
N ARG A 95 14.42 -20.11 -14.53
CA ARG A 95 13.12 -19.57 -14.13
C ARG A 95 12.04 -20.65 -14.19
N VAL A 96 11.95 -21.39 -15.29
CA VAL A 96 10.97 -22.49 -15.44
C VAL A 96 11.21 -23.62 -14.44
N GLN A 97 12.47 -23.91 -14.13
CA GLN A 97 12.84 -25.00 -13.22
C GLN A 97 12.73 -24.65 -11.73
N THR A 98 12.51 -23.37 -11.39
CA THR A 98 12.64 -22.87 -10.02
C THR A 98 11.35 -22.17 -9.57
N PRO A 99 10.48 -22.84 -8.79
CA PRO A 99 9.33 -22.18 -8.20
C PRO A 99 9.75 -21.01 -7.29
N GLY A 100 9.11 -19.85 -7.46
CA GLY A 100 9.50 -18.63 -6.73
C GLY A 100 10.80 -18.00 -7.22
N PHE A 101 11.07 -18.05 -8.52
CA PHE A 101 12.18 -17.34 -9.13
C PHE A 101 11.81 -15.86 -9.33
N VAL A 102 12.63 -14.96 -8.78
CA VAL A 102 12.46 -13.51 -8.88
C VAL A 102 13.68 -12.94 -9.57
N GLU A 103 13.54 -12.54 -10.83
CA GLU A 103 14.63 -11.94 -11.60
C GLU A 103 14.74 -10.44 -11.31
N VAL A 104 15.91 -10.03 -10.85
CA VAL A 104 16.26 -8.64 -10.57
C VAL A 104 17.26 -8.17 -11.61
N TYR A 105 16.79 -7.29 -12.51
CA TYR A 105 17.64 -6.69 -13.53
C TYR A 105 18.33 -5.43 -12.99
N MET A 106 19.65 -5.51 -12.87
CA MET A 106 20.51 -4.38 -12.54
C MET A 106 20.85 -3.60 -13.81
N ARG A 107 19.98 -2.64 -14.17
CA ARG A 107 20.16 -1.77 -15.33
C ARG A 107 21.18 -0.68 -15.01
N CYS A 108 22.21 -0.58 -15.84
CA CYS A 108 23.17 0.52 -15.78
C CYS A 108 23.84 0.63 -17.17
N PRO A 109 23.82 1.82 -17.82
CA PRO A 109 24.46 2.01 -19.11
C PRO A 109 25.96 1.70 -19.07
N ILE A 110 26.49 1.16 -20.17
CA ILE A 110 27.90 0.76 -20.23
C ILE A 110 28.84 1.94 -20.09
N GLU A 111 28.42 3.13 -20.52
CA GLU A 111 29.14 4.39 -20.38
C GLU A 111 29.38 4.69 -18.90
N THR A 112 28.31 4.65 -18.09
CA THR A 112 28.39 4.84 -16.64
C THR A 112 29.24 3.76 -15.97
N LEU A 113 29.17 2.51 -16.42
CA LEU A 113 29.99 1.42 -15.88
C LEU A 113 31.48 1.58 -16.23
N THR A 114 31.78 2.09 -17.42
CA THR A 114 33.14 2.37 -17.89
C THR A 114 33.75 3.54 -17.12
N GLU A 115 32.96 4.55 -16.77
CA GLU A 115 33.41 5.66 -15.90
C GLU A 115 33.71 5.17 -14.47
N ARG A 116 32.84 4.31 -13.91
CA ARG A 116 33.02 3.74 -12.56
C ARG A 116 34.24 2.81 -12.48
N ASP A 117 34.42 1.97 -13.49
CA ASP A 117 35.41 0.89 -13.64
C ASP A 117 35.98 0.34 -12.32
N THR A 118 35.09 -0.09 -11.43
CA THR A 118 35.42 -0.40 -10.02
C THR A 118 36.45 -1.53 -9.86
N LYS A 119 36.61 -2.36 -10.89
CA LYS A 119 37.57 -3.48 -10.92
C LYS A 119 38.69 -3.26 -11.95
N GLY A 120 38.73 -2.12 -12.65
CA GLY A 120 39.70 -1.85 -13.72
C GLY A 120 39.54 -2.77 -14.95
N LEU A 121 38.37 -3.39 -15.11
CA LEU A 121 38.11 -4.40 -16.15
C LEU A 121 37.65 -3.76 -17.46
N TYR A 122 36.90 -2.67 -17.41
CA TYR A 122 36.41 -1.99 -18.61
C TYR A 122 37.56 -1.36 -19.38
N ARG A 123 38.51 -0.70 -18.71
CA ARG A 123 39.71 -0.16 -19.35
C ARG A 123 40.51 -1.23 -20.08
N LYS A 124 40.72 -2.39 -19.44
CA LYS A 124 41.44 -3.52 -20.03
C LYS A 124 40.68 -4.15 -21.19
N ALA A 125 39.36 -4.30 -21.07
CA ALA A 125 38.52 -4.83 -22.13
C ALA A 125 38.51 -3.92 -23.37
N LEU A 126 38.39 -2.60 -23.19
CA LEU A 126 38.44 -1.61 -24.26
C LEU A 126 39.82 -1.53 -24.93
N ALA A 127 40.90 -1.78 -24.18
CA ALA A 127 42.25 -1.91 -24.72
C ALA A 127 42.51 -3.25 -25.44
N GLY A 128 41.54 -4.18 -25.45
CA GLY A 128 41.67 -5.50 -26.07
C GLY A 128 42.45 -6.52 -25.26
N GLU A 129 42.81 -6.21 -24.00
CA GLU A 129 43.54 -7.11 -23.11
C GLU A 129 42.67 -8.23 -22.53
N ILE A 130 41.34 -8.05 -22.54
CA ILE A 130 40.36 -9.05 -22.09
C ILE A 130 39.45 -9.43 -23.24
N ALA A 131 39.62 -10.63 -23.77
CA ALA A 131 38.74 -11.20 -24.78
C ALA A 131 37.37 -11.60 -24.20
N ASN A 132 36.33 -11.52 -25.02
CA ASN A 132 34.95 -11.93 -24.69
C ASN A 132 34.40 -11.26 -23.42
N PHE A 133 34.68 -9.97 -23.22
CA PHE A 133 34.15 -9.22 -22.08
C PHE A 133 32.70 -8.80 -22.35
N THR A 134 31.79 -9.25 -21.50
CA THR A 134 30.35 -9.01 -21.67
C THR A 134 30.01 -7.52 -21.63
N GLY A 135 29.24 -7.07 -22.62
CA GLY A 135 28.91 -5.67 -22.87
C GLY A 135 29.87 -4.96 -23.82
N VAL A 136 31.10 -5.47 -24.02
CA VAL A 136 32.11 -4.88 -24.91
C VAL A 136 32.35 -5.76 -26.13
N SER A 137 32.87 -6.97 -25.93
CA SER A 137 33.22 -7.93 -27.00
C SER A 137 32.37 -9.21 -26.99
N ASP A 138 31.45 -9.34 -26.03
CA ASP A 138 30.46 -10.42 -25.92
C ASP A 138 29.10 -9.80 -25.52
N PRO A 139 27.95 -10.22 -26.08
CA PRO A 139 26.68 -9.55 -25.81
C PRO A 139 26.16 -9.77 -24.39
N TYR A 140 25.36 -8.81 -23.92
CA TYR A 140 24.47 -8.97 -22.78
C TYR A 140 23.04 -8.84 -23.27
N GLU A 141 22.22 -9.85 -23.02
CA GLU A 141 20.81 -9.85 -23.40
C GLU A 141 19.98 -9.44 -22.19
N GLU A 142 19.44 -8.22 -22.23
CA GLU A 142 18.57 -7.71 -21.17
C GLU A 142 17.31 -8.59 -21.00
N PRO A 143 16.86 -8.85 -19.76
CA PRO A 143 15.64 -9.60 -19.53
C PRO A 143 14.41 -8.83 -20.04
N LEU A 144 13.48 -9.54 -20.67
CA LEU A 144 12.27 -8.94 -21.25
C LEU A 144 11.18 -8.69 -20.19
N HIS A 145 11.07 -9.59 -19.21
CA HIS A 145 10.03 -9.55 -18.17
C HIS A 145 10.61 -9.83 -16.78
N PRO A 146 11.61 -9.04 -16.32
CA PRO A 146 12.11 -9.20 -14.95
C PRO A 146 11.03 -8.81 -13.93
N GLU A 147 11.00 -9.48 -12.78
CA GLU A 147 10.10 -9.11 -11.68
C GLU A 147 10.45 -7.73 -11.07
N VAL A 148 11.73 -7.33 -11.16
CA VAL A 148 12.25 -6.06 -10.65
C VAL A 148 13.31 -5.50 -11.59
N VAL A 149 13.23 -4.20 -11.88
CA VAL A 149 14.30 -3.44 -12.53
C VAL A 149 14.85 -2.40 -11.55
N CYS A 150 16.15 -2.40 -11.35
CA CYS A 150 16.89 -1.42 -10.55
C CYS A 150 17.80 -0.62 -11.48
N ASP A 151 17.50 0.65 -11.69
CA ASP A 151 18.33 1.56 -12.48
C ASP A 151 19.42 2.18 -11.61
N THR A 152 20.57 1.52 -11.54
CA THR A 152 21.67 1.95 -10.65
C THR A 152 22.48 3.12 -11.21
N ALA A 153 22.08 3.69 -12.36
CA ALA A 153 22.60 4.98 -12.79
C ALA A 153 21.91 6.14 -12.07
N SER A 154 20.64 5.99 -11.70
CA SER A 154 19.83 7.02 -11.03
C SER A 154 19.42 6.68 -9.59
N GLU A 155 19.45 5.39 -9.20
CA GLU A 155 19.03 4.92 -7.88
C GLU A 155 20.22 4.75 -6.92
N THR A 156 19.97 5.07 -5.65
CA THR A 156 20.79 4.69 -4.51
C THR A 156 20.61 3.19 -4.17
N PRO A 157 21.58 2.55 -3.49
CA PRO A 157 21.42 1.16 -3.05
C PRO A 157 20.19 0.92 -2.17
N GLY A 158 19.79 1.91 -1.37
CA GLY A 158 18.61 1.83 -0.51
C GLY A 158 17.31 1.79 -1.33
N GLU A 159 17.20 2.61 -2.38
CA GLU A 159 16.04 2.62 -3.28
C GLU A 159 15.90 1.29 -4.02
N SER A 160 16.99 0.77 -4.59
CA SER A 160 16.98 -0.53 -5.26
C SER A 160 16.61 -1.67 -4.29
N LEU A 161 17.16 -1.67 -3.06
CA LEU A 161 16.78 -2.64 -2.03
C LEU A 161 15.30 -2.56 -1.66
N ALA A 162 14.76 -1.34 -1.53
CA ALA A 162 13.35 -1.13 -1.22
C ALA A 162 12.45 -1.66 -2.35
N LYS A 163 12.81 -1.44 -3.62
CA LYS A 163 12.09 -1.99 -4.79
C LYS A 163 12.07 -3.52 -4.75
N ILE A 164 13.21 -4.15 -4.50
CA ILE A 164 13.31 -5.61 -4.43
C ILE A 164 12.47 -6.15 -3.27
N THR A 165 12.59 -5.55 -2.09
CA THR A 165 11.85 -5.98 -0.90
C THR A 165 10.35 -5.84 -1.09
N ALA A 166 9.89 -4.73 -1.67
CA ALA A 166 8.47 -4.52 -2.00
C ALA A 166 7.96 -5.54 -3.02
N ALA A 167 8.76 -5.89 -4.04
CA ALA A 167 8.39 -6.92 -5.01
C ALA A 167 8.30 -8.31 -4.34
N LEU A 168 9.23 -8.65 -3.45
CA LEU A 168 9.19 -9.90 -2.69
C LEU A 168 7.97 -9.97 -1.77
N GLU A 169 7.57 -8.86 -1.14
CA GLU A 169 6.33 -8.78 -0.37
C GLU A 169 5.09 -8.98 -1.24
N ARG A 170 5.02 -8.29 -2.38
CA ARG A 170 3.93 -8.38 -3.35
C ARG A 170 3.76 -9.79 -3.90
N LEU A 171 4.86 -10.46 -4.23
CA LEU A 171 4.87 -11.82 -4.76
C LEU A 171 4.59 -12.88 -3.68
N GLY A 172 4.42 -12.46 -2.41
CA GLY A 172 4.16 -13.37 -1.29
C GLY A 172 5.38 -14.16 -0.82
N HIS A 173 6.59 -13.76 -1.25
CA HIS A 173 7.85 -14.36 -0.81
C HIS A 173 8.28 -13.86 0.56
N LEU A 174 7.93 -12.61 0.89
CA LEU A 174 8.13 -12.01 2.20
C LEU A 174 6.82 -11.55 2.82
N ALA A 175 6.68 -11.76 4.13
CA ALA A 175 5.70 -11.02 4.89
C ALA A 175 6.16 -9.57 4.98
N ARG A 176 5.23 -8.64 4.76
CA ARG A 176 5.47 -7.23 5.03
C ARG A 176 5.64 -7.05 6.53
N HIS A 177 6.84 -6.67 6.96
CA HIS A 177 7.14 -6.46 8.36
C HIS A 177 6.99 -4.98 8.67
N VAL A 178 5.85 -4.61 9.27
CA VAL A 178 5.71 -3.31 9.94
C VAL A 178 5.94 -3.56 11.41
N VAL A 179 6.93 -2.87 11.99
CA VAL A 179 7.12 -2.83 13.45
C VAL A 179 6.06 -1.88 14.01
N GLU A 180 5.11 -2.41 14.76
CA GLU A 180 4.13 -1.58 15.45
C GLU A 180 4.83 -0.78 16.56
N ARG A 181 4.59 0.53 16.61
CA ARG A 181 5.11 1.45 17.64
C ARG A 181 3.97 1.90 18.54
N LEU A 182 3.28 0.89 19.07
CA LEU A 182 2.20 0.97 20.04
C LEU A 182 2.69 0.31 21.34
N PRO A 183 3.33 1.07 22.24
CA PRO A 183 3.78 0.53 23.52
C PRO A 183 2.58 0.13 24.39
N GLU A 184 2.77 -0.90 25.21
CA GLU A 184 1.79 -1.40 26.17
C GLU A 184 2.41 -1.52 27.58
N GLY A 185 1.58 -1.70 28.61
CA GLY A 185 2.03 -1.95 29.98
C GLY A 185 3.01 -0.90 30.52
N ASP A 186 4.09 -1.36 31.15
CA ASP A 186 5.08 -0.50 31.80
C ASP A 186 5.78 0.47 30.82
N GLU A 187 6.01 0.04 29.58
CA GLU A 187 6.61 0.89 28.54
C GLU A 187 5.70 2.07 28.20
N LEU A 188 4.38 1.82 28.02
CA LEU A 188 3.41 2.88 27.79
C LEU A 188 3.33 3.85 28.97
N HIS A 189 3.37 3.34 30.20
CA HIS A 189 3.38 4.19 31.40
C HIS A 189 4.63 5.07 31.48
N ALA A 190 5.80 4.51 31.18
CA ALA A 190 7.06 5.25 31.15
C ALA A 190 7.06 6.34 30.07
N LEU A 191 6.64 6.01 28.85
CA LEU A 191 6.57 6.96 27.74
C LEU A 191 5.53 8.06 27.98
N ARG A 192 4.40 7.76 28.63
CA ARG A 192 3.44 8.80 29.05
C ARG A 192 3.98 9.71 30.15
N ALA A 193 4.85 9.22 31.03
CA ALA A 193 5.52 10.05 32.01
C ALA A 193 6.56 10.95 31.34
N GLU A 194 7.36 10.38 30.42
CA GLU A 194 8.31 11.13 29.59
C GLU A 194 7.61 12.20 28.74
N ALA A 195 6.51 11.88 28.07
CA ALA A 195 5.78 12.82 27.23
C ALA A 195 5.37 14.11 27.96
N ARG A 196 5.15 14.04 29.28
CA ARG A 196 4.82 15.21 30.12
C ARG A 196 6.01 16.12 30.43
N THR A 197 7.24 15.66 30.20
CA THR A 197 8.47 16.47 30.38
C THR A 197 9.00 17.03 29.07
N LEU A 198 8.54 16.50 27.92
CA LEU A 198 8.94 16.96 26.60
C LEU A 198 8.22 18.26 26.19
N PRO A 199 8.81 19.04 25.26
CA PRO A 199 8.10 20.14 24.61
C PRO A 199 6.80 19.66 23.97
N ARG A 200 5.73 20.42 24.21
CA ARG A 200 4.37 20.06 23.87
C ARG A 200 3.93 20.68 22.54
N LEU A 201 3.27 19.88 21.71
CA LEU A 201 2.52 20.32 20.54
C LEU A 201 1.06 19.87 20.66
N GLU A 202 0.13 20.82 20.59
CA GLU A 202 -1.30 20.51 20.51
C GLU A 202 -1.63 19.95 19.13
N VAL A 203 -2.44 18.89 19.11
CA VAL A 203 -2.91 18.24 17.88
C VAL A 203 -4.41 17.93 17.97
N GLY A 204 -5.03 17.61 16.84
CA GLY A 204 -6.43 17.19 16.77
C GLY A 204 -6.59 15.68 16.53
N GLN A 205 -7.85 15.27 16.31
CA GLN A 205 -8.20 13.86 16.03
C GLN A 205 -7.65 13.37 14.68
N ARG A 206 -7.47 14.26 13.70
CA ARG A 206 -6.91 13.92 12.39
C ARG A 206 -5.43 13.57 12.49
N GLU A 207 -4.67 14.37 13.22
CA GLU A 207 -3.25 14.12 13.46
C GLU A 207 -3.06 12.86 14.32
N LEU A 208 -3.93 12.60 15.30
CA LEU A 208 -3.94 11.33 16.04
C LEU A 208 -4.22 10.13 15.11
N SER A 209 -5.15 10.28 14.16
CA SER A 209 -5.43 9.24 13.18
C SER A 209 -4.22 8.92 12.31
N ASP A 210 -3.57 9.95 11.75
CA ASP A 210 -2.36 9.78 10.94
C ASP A 210 -1.19 9.21 11.78
N LEU A 211 -0.98 9.71 13.00
CA LEU A 211 -0.02 9.19 13.98
C LEU A 211 -0.24 7.69 14.24
N TYR A 212 -1.47 7.30 14.55
CA TYR A 212 -1.84 5.92 14.85
C TYR A 212 -1.61 5.02 13.62
N MET A 213 -1.97 5.48 12.44
CA MET A 213 -1.76 4.71 11.20
C MET A 213 -0.27 4.59 10.81
N LEU A 214 0.55 5.59 11.10
CA LEU A 214 2.02 5.50 10.96
C LEU A 214 2.62 4.51 11.97
N ALA A 215 2.13 4.54 13.22
CA ALA A 215 2.61 3.66 14.28
C ALA A 215 2.21 2.19 14.06
N THR A 216 1.03 1.93 13.47
CA THR A 216 0.50 0.58 13.21
C THR A 216 0.87 0.01 11.84
N GLY A 217 1.45 0.83 10.95
CA GLY A 217 1.75 0.43 9.58
C GLY A 217 0.62 0.52 8.58
N GLY A 218 -0.51 1.14 8.94
CA GLY A 218 -1.60 1.44 8.02
C GLY A 218 -1.14 2.27 6.82
N LEU A 219 -0.09 3.08 6.98
CA LEU A 219 0.47 3.96 5.95
C LEU A 219 1.80 3.48 5.33
N ALA A 220 2.22 2.24 5.60
CA ALA A 220 3.45 1.70 5.05
C ALA A 220 3.54 1.87 3.50
N PRO A 221 4.73 2.15 2.92
CA PRO A 221 6.05 2.06 3.57
C PRO A 221 6.40 3.27 4.45
N LEU A 222 5.55 4.30 4.48
CA LEU A 222 5.76 5.42 5.36
C LEU A 222 5.61 4.99 6.83
N ASP A 223 6.62 5.32 7.62
CA ASP A 223 6.72 5.02 9.05
C ASP A 223 7.02 6.30 9.87
N SER A 224 6.87 7.47 9.28
CA SER A 224 7.16 8.76 9.89
C SER A 224 6.29 9.84 9.24
N PHE A 225 6.12 10.97 9.90
CA PHE A 225 5.63 12.14 9.17
C PHE A 225 6.67 12.53 8.12
N MET A 226 6.22 12.81 6.89
CA MET A 226 7.08 12.92 5.71
C MET A 226 8.12 14.03 5.83
N GLY A 227 9.34 13.74 5.37
CA GLY A 227 10.36 14.75 5.08
C GLY A 227 10.05 15.56 3.81
N ALA A 228 10.82 16.63 3.58
CA ALA A 228 10.60 17.56 2.48
C ALA A 228 10.65 16.86 1.10
N GLU A 229 11.62 15.96 0.88
CA GLU A 229 11.78 15.25 -0.40
C GLU A 229 10.56 14.37 -0.74
N ASP A 230 10.06 13.60 0.24
CA ASP A 230 8.84 12.80 0.07
C ASP A 230 7.62 13.69 -0.14
N TYR A 231 7.49 14.77 0.62
CA TYR A 231 6.40 15.73 0.48
C TYR A 231 6.33 16.33 -0.92
N GLU A 232 7.43 16.92 -1.39
CA GLU A 232 7.53 17.54 -2.72
C GLU A 232 7.26 16.51 -3.82
N SER A 233 7.79 15.30 -3.66
CA SER A 233 7.58 14.21 -4.62
C SER A 233 6.12 13.75 -4.65
N VAL A 234 5.45 13.63 -3.50
CA VAL A 234 4.05 13.21 -3.42
C VAL A 234 3.14 14.28 -4.04
N VAL A 235 3.37 15.55 -3.72
CA VAL A 235 2.59 16.67 -4.28
C VAL A 235 2.75 16.76 -5.80
N SER A 236 3.97 16.63 -6.32
CA SER A 236 4.24 16.81 -7.75
C SER A 236 4.00 15.56 -8.60
N ARG A 237 4.25 14.36 -8.06
CA ARG A 237 4.29 13.10 -8.83
C ARG A 237 3.32 12.03 -8.31
N GLY A 238 2.70 12.21 -7.14
CA GLY A 238 1.88 11.18 -6.51
C GLY A 238 2.68 9.93 -6.13
N ARG A 239 3.96 10.12 -5.77
CA ARG A 239 4.93 9.07 -5.42
C ARG A 239 5.87 9.56 -4.33
N LEU A 240 6.30 8.67 -3.43
CA LEU A 240 7.42 8.94 -2.52
C LEU A 240 8.69 9.24 -3.33
N ALA A 241 9.70 9.84 -2.70
CA ALA A 241 10.97 10.18 -3.34
C ALA A 241 11.64 8.94 -3.97
N GLY A 242 11.55 7.79 -3.30
CA GLY A 242 12.02 6.49 -3.81
C GLY A 242 11.15 5.86 -4.92
N GLY A 243 10.14 6.58 -5.42
CA GLY A 243 9.30 6.19 -6.54
C GLY A 243 8.07 5.34 -6.20
N GLN A 244 7.93 4.88 -4.96
CA GLN A 244 6.78 4.07 -4.55
C GLN A 244 5.47 4.87 -4.64
N PRO A 245 4.36 4.26 -5.11
CA PRO A 245 3.06 4.92 -5.14
C PRO A 245 2.62 5.44 -3.77
N PHE A 246 2.32 6.74 -3.70
CA PHE A 246 1.72 7.39 -2.53
C PHE A 246 1.18 8.76 -2.93
N THR A 247 -0.11 9.00 -2.80
CA THR A 247 -0.79 10.09 -3.53
C THR A 247 -1.23 11.27 -2.66
N ILE A 248 -1.05 11.17 -1.34
CA ILE A 248 -1.51 12.17 -0.38
C ILE A 248 -0.40 12.39 0.66
N PRO A 249 0.05 13.63 0.92
CA PRO A 249 1.04 13.88 1.95
C PRO A 249 0.53 13.54 3.37
N ILE A 250 1.39 12.92 4.17
CA ILE A 250 1.14 12.68 5.61
C ILE A 250 2.16 13.49 6.40
N VAL A 251 1.72 14.66 6.84
CA VAL A 251 2.59 15.66 7.48
C VAL A 251 1.94 16.17 8.77
N LEU A 252 2.78 16.41 9.78
CA LEU A 252 2.33 17.05 11.02
C LEU A 252 2.47 18.56 10.88
N ARG A 253 1.34 19.27 10.84
CA ARG A 253 1.31 20.72 10.62
C ARG A 253 1.49 21.50 11.90
N ALA A 254 2.24 22.61 11.83
CA ALA A 254 2.47 23.50 12.97
C ALA A 254 2.58 24.97 12.52
N ALA A 255 2.34 25.89 13.46
CA ALA A 255 2.52 27.32 13.24
C ALA A 255 4.00 27.72 13.11
N SER A 256 4.90 26.97 13.73
CA SER A 256 6.35 27.20 13.73
C SER A 256 7.13 25.88 13.79
N ALA A 257 8.36 25.89 13.29
CA ALA A 257 9.28 24.76 13.47
C ALA A 257 9.58 24.50 14.97
N PRO A 258 9.61 23.23 15.42
CA PRO A 258 10.05 22.90 16.77
C PRO A 258 11.55 23.14 16.90
N ALA A 259 11.99 23.61 18.08
CA ALA A 259 13.40 23.80 18.40
C ALA A 259 14.06 22.54 19.01
N ALA A 260 13.25 21.52 19.34
CA ALA A 260 13.70 20.30 19.99
C ALA A 260 13.63 19.11 19.03
N ASP A 261 14.61 18.21 19.17
CA ASP A 261 14.71 16.97 18.38
C ASP A 261 13.70 15.90 18.83
N ARG A 262 12.96 16.16 19.92
CA ARG A 262 11.92 15.27 20.43
C ARG A 262 10.80 16.08 21.07
N ILE A 263 9.58 15.82 20.66
CA ILE A 263 8.37 16.52 21.13
C ILE A 263 7.27 15.53 21.48
N ALA A 264 6.35 15.94 22.34
CA ALA A 264 5.17 15.18 22.68
C ALA A 264 3.91 15.84 22.12
N LEU A 265 3.02 15.00 21.58
CA LEU A 265 1.75 15.39 20.96
C LEU A 265 0.63 15.23 21.98
N PHE A 266 -0.25 16.23 22.09
CA PHE A 266 -1.32 16.27 23.08
C PHE A 266 -2.68 16.57 22.46
N ILE A 267 -3.73 15.96 23.02
CA ILE A 267 -5.12 16.38 22.84
C ILE A 267 -5.66 16.71 24.22
N GLY A 268 -5.83 18.01 24.52
CA GLY A 268 -6.08 18.44 25.89
C GLY A 268 -4.97 17.93 26.82
N ASP A 269 -5.27 17.44 28.01
CA ASP A 269 -4.22 16.98 28.95
C ASP A 269 -3.65 15.58 28.65
N GLN A 270 -4.16 14.91 27.61
CA GLN A 270 -3.76 13.55 27.28
C GLN A 270 -2.56 13.56 26.31
N PRO A 271 -1.41 12.97 26.69
CA PRO A 271 -0.35 12.68 25.72
C PRO A 271 -0.80 11.57 24.79
N VAL A 272 -0.81 11.85 23.49
CA VAL A 272 -1.27 10.93 22.44
C VAL A 272 -0.14 10.37 21.58
N GLY A 273 1.04 11.01 21.59
CA GLY A 273 2.19 10.55 20.84
C GLY A 273 3.51 11.19 21.25
N ILE A 274 4.60 10.59 20.84
CA ILE A 274 5.94 11.17 20.85
C ILE A 274 6.47 11.17 19.42
N LEU A 275 7.15 12.26 19.06
CA LEU A 275 7.81 12.42 17.77
C LEU A 275 9.30 12.67 17.99
N ASP A 276 10.14 11.79 17.45
CA ASP A 276 11.57 12.08 17.25
C ASP A 276 11.71 12.87 15.95
N VAL A 277 11.95 14.18 16.07
CA VAL A 277 11.97 15.14 14.96
C VAL A 277 13.22 14.93 14.12
N THR A 278 13.03 14.77 12.81
CA THR A 278 14.13 14.65 11.83
C THR A 278 14.27 15.87 10.94
N GLY A 279 13.28 16.76 10.95
CA GLY A 279 13.32 18.03 10.23
C GLY A 279 12.00 18.80 10.30
N ALA A 280 12.05 20.06 9.90
CA ALA A 280 10.87 20.89 9.70
C ALA A 280 11.08 21.78 8.46
N TYR A 281 10.03 21.97 7.67
CA TYR A 281 10.11 22.71 6.41
C TYR A 281 8.80 23.48 6.16
N LEU A 282 8.92 24.55 5.37
CA LEU A 282 7.76 25.28 4.89
C LEU A 282 7.12 24.53 3.72
N THR A 283 5.80 24.51 3.71
CA THR A 283 4.99 23.87 2.68
C THR A 283 4.34 24.90 1.77
N ASP A 284 4.12 24.54 0.52
CA ASP A 284 3.29 25.31 -0.40
C ASP A 284 1.87 24.74 -0.43
N ASN A 285 0.99 25.33 0.39
CA ASN A 285 -0.39 24.88 0.52
C ASN A 285 -1.19 25.05 -0.79
N ASP A 286 -0.82 25.98 -1.68
CA ASP A 286 -1.48 26.12 -2.98
C ASP A 286 -1.05 25.03 -3.96
N ALA A 287 0.26 24.77 -4.04
CA ALA A 287 0.77 23.68 -4.86
C ALA A 287 0.22 22.32 -4.41
N GLU A 288 0.13 22.08 -3.10
CA GLU A 288 -0.48 20.86 -2.56
C GLU A 288 -1.98 20.79 -2.79
N ALA A 289 -2.71 21.91 -2.67
CA ALA A 289 -4.13 21.94 -2.96
C ALA A 289 -4.41 21.48 -4.41
N VAL A 290 -3.65 22.00 -5.36
CA VAL A 290 -3.73 21.60 -6.77
C VAL A 290 -3.26 20.16 -6.96
N GLY A 291 -2.11 19.76 -6.40
CA GLY A 291 -1.51 18.44 -6.61
C GLY A 291 -2.35 17.28 -6.03
N VAL A 292 -3.06 17.53 -4.92
CA VAL A 292 -3.87 16.51 -4.22
C VAL A 292 -5.35 16.59 -4.62
N TYR A 293 -5.94 17.78 -4.62
CA TYR A 293 -7.39 17.95 -4.82
C TYR A 293 -7.76 18.41 -6.22
N GLY A 294 -6.80 18.88 -7.02
CA GLY A 294 -7.06 19.43 -8.36
C GLY A 294 -7.68 20.83 -8.35
N THR A 295 -7.76 21.48 -7.19
CA THR A 295 -8.41 22.79 -7.00
C THR A 295 -7.85 23.52 -5.79
N THR A 296 -7.93 24.84 -5.78
CA THR A 296 -7.64 25.71 -4.63
C THR A 296 -8.91 26.26 -3.96
N ASP A 297 -10.09 25.80 -4.39
CA ASP A 297 -11.38 26.25 -3.85
C ASP A 297 -11.56 25.84 -2.37
N GLU A 298 -11.66 26.82 -1.47
CA GLU A 298 -11.90 26.62 -0.04
C GLU A 298 -13.31 26.10 0.31
N ALA A 299 -14.22 26.02 -0.67
CA ALA A 299 -15.45 25.25 -0.53
C ALA A 299 -15.18 23.74 -0.54
N HIS A 300 -14.04 23.28 -1.09
CA HIS A 300 -13.62 21.90 -0.99
C HIS A 300 -13.16 21.60 0.45
N PRO A 301 -13.75 20.61 1.15
CA PRO A 301 -13.45 20.34 2.56
C PRO A 301 -11.97 20.07 2.82
N GLY A 302 -11.32 19.25 1.99
CA GLY A 302 -9.89 18.95 2.14
C GLY A 302 -8.98 20.16 1.87
N VAL A 303 -9.39 21.08 0.99
CA VAL A 303 -8.61 22.31 0.71
C VAL A 303 -8.74 23.27 1.88
N ARG A 304 -9.95 23.45 2.43
CA ARG A 304 -10.17 24.25 3.63
C ARG A 304 -9.29 23.78 4.79
N VAL A 305 -9.29 22.48 5.05
CA VAL A 305 -8.45 21.88 6.11
C VAL A 305 -6.97 22.19 5.90
N LEU A 306 -6.49 22.09 4.65
CA LEU A 306 -5.11 22.42 4.31
C LEU A 306 -4.82 23.92 4.52
N LYS A 307 -5.73 24.81 4.12
CA LYS A 307 -5.59 26.27 4.26
C LYS A 307 -5.66 26.75 5.70
N ASP A 308 -6.46 26.10 6.53
CA ASP A 308 -6.58 26.37 7.97
C ASP A 308 -5.38 25.83 8.77
N SER A 309 -4.52 25.01 8.15
CA SER A 309 -3.36 24.41 8.81
C SER A 309 -2.13 25.33 8.80
N GLY A 310 -1.21 25.09 9.74
CA GLY A 310 0.04 25.85 9.83
C GLY A 310 0.98 25.63 8.63
N PRO A 311 1.84 26.62 8.31
CA PRO A 311 2.70 26.57 7.12
C PRO A 311 3.93 25.67 7.28
N TRP A 312 4.21 25.18 8.50
CA TRP A 312 5.30 24.26 8.76
C TRP A 312 4.80 22.82 8.76
N ALA A 313 5.53 21.94 8.08
CA ALA A 313 5.44 20.50 8.25
C ALA A 313 6.62 20.01 9.10
N ILE A 314 6.33 19.15 10.08
CA ILE A 314 7.32 18.52 10.95
C ILE A 314 7.48 17.06 10.51
N ALA A 315 8.70 16.69 10.17
CA ALA A 315 9.10 15.32 9.84
C ALA A 315 9.64 14.61 11.07
N GLY A 316 9.34 13.32 11.22
CA GLY A 316 9.88 12.57 12.35
C GLY A 316 9.26 11.20 12.56
N ARG A 317 9.98 10.36 13.30
CA ARG A 317 9.52 9.02 13.67
C ARG A 317 8.55 9.10 14.83
N VAL A 318 7.52 8.27 14.75
CA VAL A 318 6.39 8.33 15.69
C VAL A 318 6.38 7.18 16.68
N VAL A 319 5.89 7.47 17.88
CA VAL A 319 5.37 6.49 18.84
C VAL A 319 3.96 6.92 19.21
N ALA A 320 2.96 6.05 19.04
CA ALA A 320 1.58 6.36 19.38
C ALA A 320 1.28 5.92 20.82
N LEU A 321 0.89 6.85 21.68
CA LEU A 321 0.55 6.61 23.09
C LEU A 321 -0.97 6.48 23.32
N ALA A 322 -1.76 6.66 22.26
CA ALA A 322 -3.21 6.54 22.25
C ALA A 322 -3.69 5.94 20.91
N HIS A 323 -4.84 5.27 20.97
CA HIS A 323 -5.56 4.82 19.78
C HIS A 323 -6.43 5.95 19.24
N ALA A 324 -6.60 6.00 17.92
CA ALA A 324 -7.68 6.79 17.33
C ALA A 324 -9.02 6.15 17.73
N ALA A 325 -9.80 6.84 18.56
CA ALA A 325 -11.02 6.28 19.13
C ALA A 325 -12.14 6.23 18.09
N SER A 326 -12.53 5.04 17.66
CA SER A 326 -13.73 4.87 16.83
C SER A 326 -15.04 4.92 17.62
N GLY A 327 -14.96 4.70 18.94
CA GLY A 327 -16.10 4.37 19.79
C GLY A 327 -16.47 2.89 19.81
N PHE A 328 -15.77 2.05 19.05
CA PHE A 328 -16.03 0.61 18.91
C PHE A 328 -14.72 -0.20 18.97
N PRO A 329 -14.09 -0.32 20.16
CA PRO A 329 -12.76 -0.90 20.32
C PRO A 329 -12.65 -2.36 19.83
N GLU A 330 -13.75 -3.12 19.85
CA GLU A 330 -13.80 -4.49 19.33
C GLU A 330 -13.58 -4.58 17.80
N TYR A 331 -13.78 -3.48 17.07
CA TYR A 331 -13.58 -3.40 15.63
C TYR A 331 -12.28 -2.67 15.23
N ASP A 332 -11.56 -2.07 16.19
CA ASP A 332 -10.31 -1.31 15.99
C ASP A 332 -9.09 -2.21 15.78
N LEU A 333 -9.18 -3.11 14.79
CA LEU A 333 -8.10 -4.02 14.45
C LEU A 333 -6.95 -3.29 13.74
N THR A 334 -5.72 -3.55 14.19
CA THR A 334 -4.51 -3.08 13.49
C THR A 334 -4.28 -3.87 12.19
N PRO A 335 -3.42 -3.38 11.27
CA PRO A 335 -3.01 -4.16 10.11
C PRO A 335 -2.44 -5.54 10.48
N ALA A 336 -1.69 -5.65 11.58
CA ALA A 336 -1.14 -6.91 12.05
C ALA A 336 -2.27 -7.88 12.49
N GLN A 337 -3.25 -7.39 13.25
CA GLN A 337 -4.39 -8.19 13.72
C GLN A 337 -5.30 -8.63 12.57
N VAL A 338 -5.56 -7.78 11.58
CA VAL A 338 -6.34 -8.17 10.39
C VAL A 338 -5.60 -9.23 9.57
N ARG A 339 -4.28 -9.10 9.39
CA ARG A 339 -3.46 -10.12 8.73
C ARG A 339 -3.43 -11.44 9.50
N ALA A 340 -3.34 -11.39 10.82
CA ALA A 340 -3.40 -12.57 11.67
C ALA A 340 -4.76 -13.28 11.53
N THR A 341 -5.86 -12.51 11.52
CA THR A 341 -7.21 -13.04 11.29
C THR A 341 -7.34 -13.67 9.91
N LYS A 342 -6.86 -13.01 8.86
CA LYS A 342 -6.79 -13.55 7.50
C LYS A 342 -6.06 -14.89 7.47
N SER A 343 -4.89 -14.96 8.10
CA SER A 343 -4.07 -16.18 8.16
C SER A 343 -4.74 -17.29 8.97
N ALA A 344 -5.35 -16.98 10.11
CA ALA A 344 -6.05 -17.95 10.96
C ALA A 344 -7.26 -18.57 10.26
N ARG A 345 -7.93 -17.80 9.40
CA ARG A 345 -9.04 -18.26 8.56
C ARG A 345 -8.60 -18.97 7.27
N GLY A 346 -7.30 -19.09 7.02
CA GLY A 346 -6.75 -19.74 5.82
C GLY A 346 -7.02 -18.97 4.52
N TRP A 347 -7.36 -17.68 4.59
CA TRP A 347 -7.63 -16.87 3.41
C TRP A 347 -6.31 -16.53 2.70
N SER A 348 -6.19 -16.92 1.44
CA SER A 348 -5.06 -16.52 0.58
C SER A 348 -5.32 -15.14 -0.02
N THR A 349 -6.56 -14.91 -0.46
CA THR A 349 -7.04 -13.67 -1.08
C THR A 349 -8.08 -12.99 -0.20
N MET A 350 -8.08 -11.66 -0.20
CA MET A 350 -9.06 -10.88 0.56
C MET A 350 -9.34 -9.57 -0.16
N VAL A 351 -10.62 -9.20 -0.30
CA VAL A 351 -11.03 -7.94 -0.91
C VAL A 351 -11.36 -6.91 0.17
N GLY A 352 -10.86 -5.69 0.03
CA GLY A 352 -11.23 -4.56 0.89
C GLY A 352 -12.38 -3.76 0.32
N PHE A 353 -13.34 -3.35 1.17
CA PHE A 353 -14.40 -2.43 0.82
C PHE A 353 -14.40 -1.20 1.75
N GLN A 354 -14.13 -0.03 1.17
CA GLN A 354 -14.22 1.27 1.84
C GLN A 354 -15.66 1.75 1.87
N THR A 355 -16.14 2.19 3.02
CA THR A 355 -17.39 2.95 3.09
C THR A 355 -17.37 4.00 4.20
N ARG A 356 -18.17 5.05 4.03
CA ARG A 356 -18.60 5.90 5.15
C ARG A 356 -20.12 5.94 5.29
N ASN A 357 -20.84 5.29 4.38
CA ASN A 357 -22.30 5.25 4.33
C ASN A 357 -22.80 3.84 4.70
N PRO A 358 -24.03 3.69 5.19
CA PRO A 358 -24.68 2.38 5.26
C PRO A 358 -24.58 1.62 3.93
N VAL A 359 -24.34 0.32 4.00
CA VAL A 359 -24.24 -0.54 2.83
C VAL A 359 -25.64 -0.85 2.33
N HIS A 360 -26.01 -0.24 1.19
CA HIS A 360 -27.26 -0.51 0.48
C HIS A 360 -27.07 -1.61 -0.58
N ARG A 361 -28.14 -2.01 -1.28
CA ARG A 361 -28.16 -3.15 -2.23
C ARG A 361 -27.10 -3.07 -3.33
N ALA A 362 -26.81 -1.87 -3.84
CA ALA A 362 -25.70 -1.66 -4.78
C ALA A 362 -24.34 -1.99 -4.17
N HIS A 363 -24.00 -1.48 -2.98
CA HIS A 363 -22.75 -1.84 -2.30
C HIS A 363 -22.69 -3.33 -1.93
N GLU A 364 -23.82 -3.91 -1.48
CA GLU A 364 -23.93 -5.35 -1.21
C GLU A 364 -23.62 -6.18 -2.47
N TYR A 365 -24.14 -5.77 -3.63
CA TYR A 365 -23.89 -6.43 -4.91
C TYR A 365 -22.40 -6.40 -5.29
N LEU A 366 -21.74 -5.24 -5.18
CA LEU A 366 -20.30 -5.11 -5.45
C LEU A 366 -19.48 -6.08 -4.56
N GLN A 367 -19.78 -6.09 -3.27
CA GLN A 367 -19.11 -6.96 -2.30
C GLN A 367 -19.32 -8.44 -2.64
N LYS A 368 -20.55 -8.84 -2.97
CA LYS A 368 -20.87 -10.24 -3.32
C LYS A 368 -20.20 -10.68 -4.62
N VAL A 369 -20.22 -9.87 -5.66
CA VAL A 369 -19.54 -10.19 -6.92
C VAL A 369 -18.04 -10.37 -6.70
N ALA A 370 -17.39 -9.51 -5.91
CA ALA A 370 -15.98 -9.68 -5.59
C ALA A 370 -15.73 -10.97 -4.79
N LEU A 371 -16.59 -11.27 -3.80
CA LEU A 371 -16.46 -12.43 -2.91
C LEU A 371 -16.61 -13.79 -3.63
N GLU A 372 -17.18 -13.83 -4.84
CA GLU A 372 -17.17 -15.04 -5.69
C GLU A 372 -15.75 -15.41 -6.19
N THR A 373 -14.82 -14.47 -6.20
CA THR A 373 -13.46 -14.65 -6.80
C THR A 373 -12.32 -14.66 -5.79
N VAL A 374 -12.59 -14.29 -4.53
CA VAL A 374 -11.59 -14.20 -3.45
C VAL A 374 -12.04 -15.01 -2.25
N ASP A 375 -11.22 -15.22 -1.22
CA ASP A 375 -11.58 -16.05 -0.07
C ASP A 375 -12.41 -15.29 0.97
N GLY A 376 -12.07 -14.02 1.25
CA GLY A 376 -12.74 -13.19 2.26
C GLY A 376 -12.93 -11.72 1.88
N LEU A 377 -13.82 -11.06 2.61
CA LEU A 377 -14.13 -9.64 2.51
C LEU A 377 -13.76 -8.93 3.81
N LEU A 378 -13.00 -7.84 3.71
CA LEU A 378 -12.80 -6.85 4.76
C LEU A 378 -13.75 -5.67 4.50
N LEU A 379 -14.85 -5.59 5.25
CA LEU A 379 -15.70 -4.39 5.30
C LEU A 379 -15.03 -3.40 6.26
N HIS A 380 -14.55 -2.27 5.72
CA HIS A 380 -13.62 -1.38 6.41
C HIS A 380 -14.14 0.07 6.47
N PRO A 381 -15.20 0.35 7.24
CA PRO A 381 -15.81 1.66 7.34
C PRO A 381 -14.93 2.72 8.02
N LEU A 382 -14.98 3.96 7.51
CA LEU A 382 -14.47 5.15 8.20
C LEU A 382 -15.45 5.55 9.31
N VAL A 383 -14.98 5.62 10.55
CA VAL A 383 -15.78 5.95 11.74
C VAL A 383 -15.31 7.21 12.46
N GLY A 384 -14.19 7.81 12.03
CA GLY A 384 -13.71 9.10 12.54
C GLY A 384 -14.56 10.31 12.11
N GLU A 385 -14.00 11.51 12.27
CA GLU A 385 -14.66 12.78 11.90
C GLU A 385 -15.21 12.72 10.47
N THR A 386 -16.53 12.85 10.36
CA THR A 386 -17.30 12.81 9.12
C THR A 386 -18.05 14.14 8.96
N LYS A 387 -18.63 14.38 7.77
CA LYS A 387 -19.39 15.62 7.56
C LYS A 387 -20.63 15.63 8.44
N SER A 388 -21.10 16.82 8.82
CA SER A 388 -22.24 17.00 9.71
C SER A 388 -23.56 16.42 9.18
N ASP A 389 -23.66 16.11 7.89
CA ASP A 389 -24.84 15.50 7.26
C ASP A 389 -24.72 13.97 7.06
N ASP A 390 -23.62 13.35 7.53
CA ASP A 390 -23.44 11.91 7.52
C ASP A 390 -24.20 11.25 8.68
N ILE A 391 -24.69 10.02 8.44
CA ILE A 391 -25.40 9.23 9.46
C ILE A 391 -24.44 8.92 10.63
N PRO A 392 -24.89 9.02 11.90
CA PRO A 392 -24.04 8.77 13.07
C PRO A 392 -23.32 7.42 13.01
N ALA A 393 -22.08 7.38 13.53
CA ALA A 393 -21.23 6.19 13.45
C ALA A 393 -21.89 4.94 14.08
N ALA A 394 -22.56 5.09 15.22
CA ALA A 394 -23.28 3.99 15.89
C ALA A 394 -24.36 3.36 15.00
N VAL A 395 -25.18 4.19 14.35
CA VAL A 395 -26.23 3.74 13.43
C VAL A 395 -25.62 3.01 12.23
N ARG A 396 -24.53 3.54 11.67
CA ARG A 396 -23.80 2.90 10.56
C ARG A 396 -23.24 1.53 10.96
N MET A 397 -22.62 1.43 12.14
CA MET A 397 -22.10 0.17 12.66
C MET A 397 -23.20 -0.88 12.83
N SER A 398 -24.33 -0.52 13.44
CA SER A 398 -25.49 -1.42 13.56
C SER A 398 -26.04 -1.85 12.19
N CYS A 399 -26.04 -0.96 11.19
CA CYS A 399 -26.41 -1.33 9.82
C CYS A 399 -25.46 -2.38 9.21
N TYR A 400 -24.14 -2.25 9.45
CA TYR A 400 -23.16 -3.21 8.94
C TYR A 400 -23.30 -4.58 9.62
N GLU A 401 -23.45 -4.60 10.94
CA GLU A 401 -23.66 -5.84 11.71
C GLU A 401 -24.92 -6.59 11.24
N GLU A 402 -26.04 -5.87 11.11
CA GLU A 402 -27.30 -6.44 10.66
C GLU A 402 -27.18 -7.05 9.25
N LEU A 403 -26.54 -6.31 8.34
CA LEU A 403 -26.30 -6.77 6.98
C LEU A 403 -25.41 -8.02 6.95
N LEU A 404 -24.25 -7.99 7.62
CA LEU A 404 -23.30 -9.09 7.60
C LEU A 404 -23.91 -10.35 8.22
N ARG A 405 -24.61 -10.21 9.35
CA ARG A 405 -25.29 -11.32 10.04
C ARG A 405 -26.37 -11.98 9.19
N GLY A 406 -27.19 -11.18 8.51
CA GLY A 406 -28.34 -11.69 7.75
C GLY A 406 -28.02 -12.17 6.34
N TYR A 407 -26.96 -11.64 5.71
CA TYR A 407 -26.80 -11.72 4.26
C TYR A 407 -25.42 -12.14 3.76
N PHE A 408 -24.47 -12.46 4.65
CA PHE A 408 -23.14 -12.93 4.30
C PHE A 408 -22.75 -14.18 5.12
N PRO A 409 -21.93 -15.09 4.55
CA PRO A 409 -21.35 -16.19 5.33
C PRO A 409 -20.34 -15.63 6.37
N PRO A 410 -20.52 -15.88 7.68
CA PRO A 410 -19.72 -15.26 8.73
C PRO A 410 -18.22 -15.61 8.64
N GLU A 411 -17.90 -16.80 8.14
CA GLU A 411 -16.53 -17.28 7.91
C GLU A 411 -15.82 -16.62 6.73
N ARG A 412 -16.54 -15.80 5.95
CA ARG A 412 -16.04 -15.12 4.74
C ARG A 412 -15.99 -13.59 4.88
N VAL A 413 -16.41 -13.02 6.00
CA VAL A 413 -16.45 -11.57 6.22
C VAL A 413 -15.75 -11.16 7.51
N LEU A 414 -15.09 -10.00 7.47
CA LEU A 414 -14.49 -9.35 8.63
C LEU A 414 -14.91 -7.88 8.62
N LEU A 415 -15.52 -7.44 9.72
CA LEU A 415 -15.79 -6.04 9.99
C LEU A 415 -14.66 -5.48 10.84
N SER A 416 -14.10 -4.36 10.42
CA SER A 416 -13.12 -3.60 11.21
C SER A 416 -13.27 -2.12 10.87
N THR A 417 -12.94 -1.24 11.80
CA THR A 417 -12.94 0.21 11.57
C THR A 417 -11.68 0.65 10.84
N ASN A 418 -11.81 1.65 9.97
CA ASN A 418 -10.69 2.32 9.34
C ASN A 418 -10.38 3.59 10.14
N PRO A 419 -9.21 3.69 10.79
CA PRO A 419 -8.83 4.86 11.60
C PRO A 419 -8.49 6.08 10.74
N ALA A 420 -8.40 5.96 9.41
CA ALA A 420 -8.16 7.12 8.55
C ALA A 420 -9.27 8.17 8.68
N TRP A 421 -8.98 9.38 8.22
CA TRP A 421 -9.96 10.46 8.07
C TRP A 421 -10.14 10.83 6.59
N MET A 422 -11.35 11.26 6.24
CA MET A 422 -11.76 11.51 4.85
C MET A 422 -11.21 12.85 4.34
N ARG A 423 -10.39 12.83 3.30
CA ARG A 423 -9.83 14.03 2.66
C ARG A 423 -10.69 14.57 1.52
N TYR A 424 -11.55 13.71 0.97
CA TYR A 424 -12.36 13.96 -0.22
C TYR A 424 -11.54 14.23 -1.49
N ALA A 425 -10.34 13.64 -1.61
CA ALA A 425 -9.43 13.89 -2.72
C ALA A 425 -9.67 12.98 -3.94
N GLY A 426 -10.88 12.43 -4.07
CA GLY A 426 -11.34 11.69 -5.24
C GLY A 426 -10.33 10.65 -5.74
N PRO A 427 -9.81 10.78 -6.98
CA PRO A 427 -8.86 9.83 -7.55
C PRO A 427 -7.60 9.60 -6.69
N LYS A 428 -6.98 10.66 -6.17
CA LYS A 428 -5.77 10.53 -5.33
C LYS A 428 -6.09 9.76 -4.05
N GLU A 429 -7.26 9.97 -3.46
CA GLU A 429 -7.69 9.24 -2.27
C GLU A 429 -8.12 7.80 -2.58
N ALA A 430 -8.56 7.48 -3.79
CA ALA A 430 -8.81 6.10 -4.20
C ALA A 430 -7.53 5.25 -4.18
N VAL A 431 -6.41 5.79 -4.68
CA VAL A 431 -5.10 5.14 -4.61
C VAL A 431 -4.62 5.02 -3.16
N PHE A 432 -4.76 6.09 -2.37
CA PHE A 432 -4.45 6.07 -0.93
C PHE A 432 -5.24 4.98 -0.19
N HIS A 433 -6.55 4.89 -0.43
CA HIS A 433 -7.40 3.86 0.13
C HIS A 433 -6.98 2.44 -0.28
N ALA A 434 -6.53 2.24 -1.52
CA ALA A 434 -6.01 0.95 -1.97
C ALA A 434 -4.71 0.59 -1.22
N ILE A 435 -3.79 1.55 -1.06
CA ILE A 435 -2.54 1.38 -0.31
C ILE A 435 -2.81 0.98 1.16
N VAL A 436 -3.76 1.66 1.81
CA VAL A 436 -4.17 1.30 3.18
C VAL A 436 -4.67 -0.15 3.22
N ARG A 437 -5.54 -0.56 2.28
CA ARG A 437 -6.10 -1.93 2.27
C ARG A 437 -5.07 -3.00 2.00
N ARG A 438 -4.12 -2.72 1.12
CA ARG A 438 -2.95 -3.56 0.92
C ARG A 438 -2.19 -3.75 2.23
N ASN A 439 -2.00 -2.69 3.00
CA ASN A 439 -1.29 -2.74 4.27
C ASN A 439 -2.04 -3.56 5.33
N TYR A 440 -3.37 -3.56 5.30
CA TYR A 440 -4.25 -4.46 6.07
C TYR A 440 -4.33 -5.91 5.54
N GLY A 441 -3.64 -6.24 4.44
CA GLY A 441 -3.53 -7.60 3.91
C GLY A 441 -4.54 -7.96 2.82
N CYS A 442 -5.32 -6.98 2.33
CA CYS A 442 -6.16 -7.18 1.15
C CYS A 442 -5.29 -7.40 -0.08
N THR A 443 -5.69 -8.36 -0.92
CA THR A 443 -5.11 -8.61 -2.24
C THR A 443 -5.88 -7.91 -3.35
N HIS A 444 -7.16 -7.58 -3.08
CA HIS A 444 -8.02 -6.85 -4.00
C HIS A 444 -8.66 -5.64 -3.31
N PHE A 445 -9.01 -4.61 -4.05
CA PHE A 445 -9.74 -3.45 -3.55
C PHE A 445 -10.87 -3.06 -4.50
N ILE A 446 -12.08 -2.90 -3.96
CA ILE A 446 -13.24 -2.46 -4.72
C ILE A 446 -13.19 -0.94 -4.87
N VAL A 447 -13.27 -0.48 -6.12
CA VAL A 447 -13.44 0.93 -6.46
C VAL A 447 -14.71 1.07 -7.29
N GLY A 448 -15.63 1.88 -6.79
CA GLY A 448 -16.87 2.20 -7.48
C GLY A 448 -16.82 3.56 -8.18
N ARG A 449 -17.96 3.93 -8.74
CA ARG A 449 -18.23 5.28 -9.27
C ARG A 449 -17.95 6.37 -8.22
N ASP A 450 -17.31 7.47 -8.64
CA ASP A 450 -17.09 8.67 -7.83
C ASP A 450 -16.43 8.38 -6.46
N HIS A 451 -15.52 7.40 -6.44
CA HIS A 451 -14.86 6.97 -5.22
C HIS A 451 -14.12 8.12 -4.56
N ALA A 452 -14.39 8.34 -3.27
CA ALA A 452 -13.84 9.42 -2.47
C ALA A 452 -14.11 10.84 -3.00
N GLY A 453 -15.08 11.01 -3.90
CA GLY A 453 -15.46 12.31 -4.43
C GLY A 453 -16.28 13.17 -3.46
N VAL A 454 -16.38 14.45 -3.81
CA VAL A 454 -17.28 15.43 -3.19
C VAL A 454 -17.84 16.36 -4.27
N GLY A 455 -19.12 16.68 -4.16
CA GLY A 455 -19.77 17.65 -5.05
C GLY A 455 -19.62 17.27 -6.52
N SER A 456 -19.01 18.15 -7.30
CA SER A 456 -18.74 17.95 -8.74
C SER A 456 -17.27 18.20 -9.10
N TYR A 457 -16.36 18.13 -8.10
CA TYR A 457 -14.94 18.42 -8.30
C TYR A 457 -14.21 17.40 -9.16
N TYR A 458 -14.74 16.18 -9.28
CA TYR A 458 -14.10 15.09 -9.99
C TYR A 458 -15.01 14.52 -11.08
N ASP A 459 -14.41 14.11 -12.20
CA ASP A 459 -15.14 13.28 -13.15
C ASP A 459 -15.55 11.95 -12.50
N THR A 460 -16.74 11.49 -12.88
CA THR A 460 -17.41 10.31 -12.32
C THR A 460 -16.55 9.04 -12.29
N TYR A 461 -15.64 8.86 -13.27
CA TYR A 461 -14.76 7.69 -13.38
C TYR A 461 -13.27 8.04 -13.29
N ALA A 462 -12.92 9.26 -12.86
CA ALA A 462 -11.52 9.64 -12.65
C ALA A 462 -10.82 8.71 -11.65
N ALA A 463 -11.53 8.26 -10.61
CA ALA A 463 -11.02 7.30 -9.63
C ALA A 463 -10.76 5.91 -10.23
N HIS A 464 -11.31 5.57 -11.38
CA HIS A 464 -10.94 4.34 -12.10
C HIS A 464 -9.68 4.56 -12.94
N ARG A 465 -9.63 5.67 -13.68
CA ARG A 465 -8.56 5.96 -14.65
C ARG A 465 -7.22 6.26 -14.01
N ILE A 466 -7.18 6.83 -12.81
CA ILE A 466 -5.91 7.08 -12.10
C ILE A 466 -5.09 5.80 -11.90
N PHE A 467 -5.73 4.64 -11.79
CA PHE A 467 -5.03 3.37 -11.65
C PHE A 467 -4.33 2.92 -12.94
N ASP A 468 -4.63 3.52 -14.09
CA ASP A 468 -3.94 3.27 -15.36
C ASP A 468 -2.56 3.95 -15.41
N GLU A 469 -2.24 4.84 -14.46
CA GLU A 469 -0.93 5.50 -14.32
C GLU A 469 0.13 4.63 -13.61
N TYR A 470 -0.24 3.42 -13.18
CA TYR A 470 0.62 2.51 -12.44
C TYR A 470 0.86 1.23 -13.23
N GLU A 471 2.08 0.72 -13.17
CA GLU A 471 2.44 -0.52 -13.84
C GLU A 471 1.73 -1.73 -13.19
N PRO A 472 1.48 -2.82 -13.94
CA PRO A 472 0.88 -4.03 -13.39
C PRO A 472 1.62 -4.53 -12.14
N GLY A 473 0.88 -4.62 -11.03
CA GLY A 473 1.41 -5.04 -9.74
C GLY A 473 2.14 -3.95 -8.96
N GLU A 474 2.43 -2.77 -9.50
CA GLU A 474 3.18 -1.72 -8.81
C GLU A 474 2.57 -1.32 -7.46
N LEU A 475 1.24 -1.24 -7.40
CA LEU A 475 0.52 -0.94 -6.16
C LEU A 475 0.56 -2.07 -5.14
N GLY A 476 0.84 -3.31 -5.55
CA GLY A 476 0.81 -4.50 -4.69
C GLY A 476 -0.60 -4.93 -4.25
N ILE A 477 -1.64 -4.43 -4.94
CA ILE A 477 -3.04 -4.79 -4.74
C ILE A 477 -3.77 -4.69 -6.08
N GLU A 478 -4.67 -5.62 -6.36
CA GLU A 478 -5.49 -5.63 -7.58
C GLU A 478 -6.74 -4.76 -7.39
N ILE A 479 -7.11 -3.98 -8.42
CA ILE A 479 -8.22 -3.05 -8.35
C ILE A 479 -9.43 -3.61 -9.11
N LEU A 480 -10.53 -3.83 -8.38
CA LEU A 480 -11.80 -4.26 -8.94
C LEU A 480 -12.67 -3.02 -9.22
N ARG A 481 -12.74 -2.63 -10.50
CA ARG A 481 -13.49 -1.44 -10.96
C ARG A 481 -14.94 -1.81 -11.25
N PHE A 482 -15.87 -1.25 -10.48
CA PHE A 482 -17.30 -1.46 -10.65
C PHE A 482 -17.99 -0.22 -11.22
N GLU A 483 -18.72 -0.41 -12.32
CA GLU A 483 -19.56 0.65 -12.90
C GLU A 483 -20.80 0.93 -12.04
N HIS A 484 -21.55 1.95 -12.42
CA HIS A 484 -22.81 2.29 -11.78
C HIS A 484 -23.77 1.09 -11.74
N THR A 485 -24.27 0.77 -10.54
CA THR A 485 -25.19 -0.34 -10.30
C THR A 485 -26.57 0.16 -9.92
N PHE A 486 -27.58 -0.60 -10.31
CA PHE A 486 -29.00 -0.27 -10.14
C PHE A 486 -29.82 -1.55 -10.00
N TYR A 487 -31.00 -1.45 -9.38
CA TYR A 487 -31.95 -2.56 -9.39
C TYR A 487 -32.75 -2.52 -10.69
N CYS A 488 -32.71 -3.57 -11.50
CA CYS A 488 -33.50 -3.67 -12.73
C CYS A 488 -34.74 -4.53 -12.47
N THR A 489 -35.93 -3.98 -12.72
CA THR A 489 -37.20 -4.68 -12.50
C THR A 489 -37.39 -5.86 -13.46
N ALA A 490 -36.88 -5.78 -14.69
CA ALA A 490 -36.92 -6.90 -15.63
C ALA A 490 -35.92 -8.02 -15.29
N CYS A 491 -34.74 -7.67 -14.78
CA CYS A 491 -33.78 -8.67 -14.28
C CYS A 491 -34.19 -9.27 -12.92
N GLY A 492 -35.07 -8.59 -12.18
CA GLY A 492 -35.48 -8.98 -10.82
C GLY A 492 -34.39 -8.79 -9.76
N GLY A 493 -33.36 -7.98 -10.01
CA GLY A 493 -32.20 -7.88 -9.13
C GLY A 493 -31.25 -6.72 -9.43
N MET A 494 -30.18 -6.65 -8.63
CA MET A 494 -29.08 -5.72 -8.86
C MET A 494 -28.31 -6.10 -10.12
N ALA A 495 -28.01 -5.10 -10.95
CA ALA A 495 -27.22 -5.24 -12.14
C ALA A 495 -26.36 -3.99 -12.40
N SER A 496 -25.60 -4.00 -13.49
CA SER A 496 -24.83 -2.87 -13.99
C SER A 496 -25.08 -2.68 -15.49
N SER A 497 -24.57 -1.60 -16.05
CA SER A 497 -24.50 -1.39 -17.51
C SER A 497 -23.79 -2.52 -18.27
N ARG A 498 -22.97 -3.33 -17.61
CA ARG A 498 -22.27 -4.47 -18.22
C ARG A 498 -23.11 -5.74 -18.28
N THR A 499 -24.11 -5.86 -17.41
CA THR A 499 -24.85 -7.12 -17.19
C THR A 499 -26.35 -6.99 -17.47
N CYS A 500 -26.86 -5.77 -17.61
CA CYS A 500 -28.26 -5.49 -17.93
C CYS A 500 -28.38 -4.75 -19.28
N PRO A 501 -29.09 -5.32 -20.27
CA PRO A 501 -29.34 -4.66 -21.56
C PRO A 501 -30.59 -3.77 -21.55
N HIS A 502 -31.34 -3.73 -20.45
CA HIS A 502 -32.63 -3.06 -20.37
C HIS A 502 -32.51 -1.53 -20.31
N PRO A 503 -33.55 -0.80 -20.77
CA PRO A 503 -33.58 0.66 -20.72
C PRO A 503 -33.72 1.22 -19.29
N ALA A 504 -33.33 2.49 -19.13
CA ALA A 504 -33.19 3.15 -17.82
C ALA A 504 -34.51 3.33 -17.05
N ASP A 505 -35.66 3.31 -17.71
CA ASP A 505 -36.99 3.36 -17.10
C ASP A 505 -37.31 2.12 -16.24
N LEU A 506 -36.64 1.00 -16.52
CA LEU A 506 -36.70 -0.23 -15.72
C LEU A 506 -35.67 -0.25 -14.58
N HIS A 507 -34.82 0.77 -14.48
CA HIS A 507 -33.78 0.86 -13.46
C HIS A 507 -34.27 1.68 -12.26
N ARG A 508 -34.06 1.16 -11.06
CA ARG A 508 -34.36 1.83 -9.79
C ARG A 508 -33.06 2.19 -9.09
N THR A 509 -32.93 3.47 -8.76
CA THR A 509 -31.84 4.05 -7.98
C THR A 509 -32.42 5.04 -6.98
N LEU A 510 -31.78 5.21 -5.84
CA LEU A 510 -32.21 6.16 -4.83
C LEU A 510 -31.03 7.02 -4.39
N SER A 511 -31.17 8.35 -4.48
CA SER A 511 -30.14 9.28 -4.02
C SER A 511 -30.15 9.41 -2.50
N GLY A 512 -29.03 9.79 -1.89
CA GLY A 512 -28.95 10.05 -0.44
C GLY A 512 -29.95 11.10 0.04
N THR A 513 -30.23 12.13 -0.77
CA THR A 513 -31.26 13.14 -0.49
C THR A 513 -32.66 12.52 -0.45
N ALA A 514 -32.98 11.61 -1.37
CA ALA A 514 -34.26 10.91 -1.37
C ALA A 514 -34.39 9.96 -0.17
N VAL A 515 -33.31 9.26 0.21
CA VAL A 515 -33.26 8.42 1.41
C VAL A 515 -33.57 9.24 2.67
N ARG A 516 -32.86 10.35 2.88
CA ARG A 516 -33.08 11.23 4.05
C ARG A 516 -34.49 11.77 4.10
N LYS A 517 -35.06 12.17 2.95
CA LYS A 517 -36.45 12.62 2.87
C LYS A 517 -37.43 11.53 3.29
N LEU A 518 -37.26 10.29 2.81
CA LEU A 518 -38.14 9.18 3.19
C LEU A 518 -38.04 8.87 4.68
N LEU A 519 -36.82 8.85 5.23
CA LEU A 519 -36.60 8.62 6.66
C LEU A 519 -37.22 9.73 7.52
N ALA A 520 -37.06 11.00 7.15
CA ALA A 520 -37.65 12.13 7.85
C ALA A 520 -39.20 12.15 7.77
N GLU A 521 -39.78 11.60 6.71
CA GLU A 521 -41.23 11.42 6.55
C GLU A 521 -41.77 10.15 7.24
N GLY A 522 -40.90 9.37 7.91
CA GLY A 522 -41.27 8.09 8.53
C GLY A 522 -41.69 7.01 7.53
N LYS A 523 -41.31 7.15 6.25
CA LYS A 523 -41.63 6.20 5.18
C LYS A 523 -40.59 5.11 5.07
N ASP A 524 -41.03 3.92 4.69
CA ASP A 524 -40.12 2.80 4.46
C ASP A 524 -39.21 3.03 3.24
N LEU A 525 -37.97 2.57 3.36
CA LEU A 525 -37.03 2.53 2.24
C LEU A 525 -37.36 1.33 1.33
N PRO A 526 -37.35 1.50 -0.01
CA PRO A 526 -37.65 0.42 -0.94
C PRO A 526 -36.70 -0.78 -0.78
N ILE A 527 -37.24 -2.00 -0.92
CA ILE A 527 -36.47 -3.25 -0.82
C ILE A 527 -35.42 -3.39 -1.94
N GLU A 528 -35.66 -2.71 -3.07
CA GLU A 528 -34.75 -2.60 -4.19
C GLU A 528 -33.51 -1.78 -3.81
N PHE A 529 -33.62 -0.88 -2.83
CA PHE A 529 -32.54 -0.03 -2.38
C PHE A 529 -31.80 -0.59 -1.18
N THR A 530 -32.48 -1.06 -0.13
CA THR A 530 -31.83 -1.56 1.10
C THR A 530 -32.57 -2.76 1.68
N ARG A 531 -31.88 -3.55 2.50
CA ARG A 531 -32.49 -4.70 3.18
C ARG A 531 -33.49 -4.21 4.25
N PRO A 532 -34.65 -4.88 4.44
CA PRO A 532 -35.65 -4.44 5.41
C PRO A 532 -35.12 -4.26 6.84
N GLU A 533 -34.21 -5.13 7.28
CA GLU A 533 -33.61 -5.09 8.61
C GLU A 533 -32.67 -3.87 8.75
N VAL A 534 -31.90 -3.56 7.71
CA VAL A 534 -31.07 -2.35 7.65
C VAL A 534 -31.95 -1.10 7.56
N ALA A 535 -33.04 -1.12 6.79
CA ALA A 535 -34.01 -0.02 6.73
C ALA A 535 -34.62 0.28 8.10
N LYS A 536 -34.92 -0.77 8.88
CA LYS A 536 -35.44 -0.64 10.23
C LYS A 536 -34.45 0.09 11.14
N VAL A 537 -33.17 -0.31 11.15
CA VAL A 537 -32.13 0.38 11.93
C VAL A 537 -32.07 1.87 11.59
N LEU A 538 -32.10 2.22 10.30
CA LEU A 538 -32.07 3.61 9.85
C LEU A 538 -33.31 4.41 10.26
N ARG A 539 -34.49 3.80 10.18
CA ARG A 539 -35.76 4.45 10.55
C ARG A 539 -35.85 4.65 12.06
N ASP A 540 -35.48 3.64 12.85
CA ASP A 540 -35.53 3.70 14.30
C ASP A 540 -34.60 4.82 14.81
N ALA A 541 -33.39 4.95 14.25
CA ALA A 541 -32.48 6.06 14.54
C ALA A 541 -33.01 7.44 14.13
N ALA A 542 -33.62 7.56 12.95
CA ALA A 542 -34.20 8.83 12.49
C ALA A 542 -35.38 9.29 13.39
N ASN A 543 -36.15 8.34 13.93
CA ASN A 543 -37.22 8.64 14.88
C ASN A 543 -36.67 9.11 16.24
N GLU A 544 -35.60 8.50 16.74
CA GLU A 544 -34.95 8.92 17.98
C GLU A 544 -34.43 10.36 17.88
N GLU A 545 -33.75 10.73 16.79
CA GLU A 545 -33.30 12.10 16.53
C GLU A 545 -34.46 13.11 16.44
N ALA A 546 -35.61 12.72 15.90
CA ALA A 546 -36.78 13.60 15.83
C ALA A 546 -37.47 13.82 17.20
N THR A 547 -37.21 12.94 18.17
CA THR A 547 -37.78 12.99 19.52
C THR A 547 -36.86 13.56 20.59
N ALA A 548 -35.56 13.69 20.29
CA ALA A 548 -34.54 14.32 21.12
C ALA A 548 -34.48 15.84 20.90
#